data_AF-A0A7V9DA91-F1
#
_entry.id   AF-A0A7V9DA91-F1
#
_cell.length_a   1.000
_cell.length_b   1.000
_cell.length_c   1.000
_cell.angle_alpha   90.00
_cell.angle_beta   90.00
_cell.angle_gamma   90.00
#
_symmetry.space_group_name_H-M   'P 1'
#
loop_
_entity.id
_entity.type
_entity.pdbx_description
1 polymer ?
#
loop_
_entity_poly.entity_id
_entity_poly.type
_entity_poly.pdbx_seq_one_letter_code
_entity_poly.pdbx_strand_id
1 'polypeptide(L)'
;TPLGVEVNGQRAWLWLPIIGQFQPSEFTKIPTVLMLAKYFGARRGGTLRFTEVLVGGVILAGPVGLIMLEPDAGQAITYFPILAAVLFLSAVKIRYVVGCLLAAAILIPAAYVIGVETELIKPYQQQRIEAIINPDSVDPRGYGYHTVQSMITVGKGGLAGIQGDSETSQSVLRFLPEPHTDFIFAVTAENTGFIGCVALLFAYALLISRLIGGAREANDRSGMLVIMSIATAMTFQIFINIGMTLGFLPVIGVPLPLMSAGLSAILATFIAIGFAVSIRMRRFVN
;
A
#
# COMPACT_ATOMS: atom_id res chain seq x y z
N THR A 1 4.61 6.13 23.83
CA THR A 1 4.00 5.60 25.07
C THR A 1 4.65 4.26 25.41
N PRO A 2 4.59 3.77 26.67
CA PRO A 2 5.19 2.49 27.05
C PRO A 2 4.56 1.26 26.35
N LEU A 3 3.45 1.46 25.63
CA LEU A 3 2.76 0.43 24.83
C LEU A 3 3.25 0.34 23.37
N GLY A 4 3.93 1.37 22.87
CA GLY A 4 4.43 1.43 21.50
C GLY A 4 5.77 0.72 21.38
N VAL A 5 5.87 -0.25 20.46
CA VAL A 5 7.11 -0.96 20.15
C VAL A 5 7.81 -0.26 18.99
N GLU A 6 9.12 -0.08 19.14
CA GLU A 6 9.97 0.45 18.09
C GLU A 6 10.53 -0.71 17.26
N VAL A 7 10.20 -0.76 15.97
CA VAL A 7 10.79 -1.71 15.01
C VAL A 7 11.34 -0.89 13.84
N ASN A 8 12.59 -1.13 13.42
CA ASN A 8 13.24 -0.42 12.33
C ASN A 8 13.20 1.14 12.43
N GLY A 9 13.18 1.68 13.66
CA GLY A 9 13.13 3.13 13.92
C GLY A 9 11.74 3.78 13.80
N GLN A 10 10.69 2.97 13.65
CA GLN A 10 9.29 3.40 13.63
C GLN A 10 8.56 2.93 14.89
N ARG A 11 7.65 3.75 15.43
CA ARG A 11 6.82 3.40 16.60
C ARG A 11 5.36 3.22 16.19
N ALA A 12 5.13 2.39 15.17
CA ALA A 12 3.83 2.16 14.56
C ALA A 12 3.10 0.91 15.11
N TRP A 13 3.73 0.14 16.01
CA TRP A 13 3.17 -1.11 16.52
C TRP A 13 2.83 -1.04 18.00
N LEU A 14 1.68 -1.61 18.35
CA LEU A 14 1.27 -1.90 19.71
C LEU A 14 1.46 -3.39 19.98
N TRP A 15 2.12 -3.74 21.08
CA TRP A 15 2.22 -5.15 21.49
C TRP A 15 1.03 -5.51 22.37
N LEU A 16 0.14 -6.37 21.86
CA LEU A 16 -0.99 -6.88 22.61
C LEU A 16 -0.70 -8.33 23.01
N PRO A 17 -0.79 -8.71 24.30
CA PRO A 17 -0.40 -10.03 24.78
C PRO A 17 -1.08 -11.23 24.09
N ILE A 18 -2.27 -11.04 23.51
CA ILE A 18 -3.08 -12.10 22.88
C ILE A 18 -2.99 -12.05 21.35
N ILE A 19 -2.81 -10.86 20.78
CA ILE A 19 -2.92 -10.60 19.33
C ILE A 19 -1.51 -10.45 18.70
N GLY A 20 -0.48 -10.21 19.50
CA GLY A 20 0.88 -9.93 19.01
C GLY A 20 1.03 -8.49 18.53
N GLN A 21 1.75 -8.28 17.42
CA GLN A 21 2.01 -6.95 16.84
C GLN A 21 0.76 -6.41 16.15
N PHE A 22 0.13 -5.42 16.78
CA PHE A 22 -1.04 -4.71 16.28
C PHE A 22 -0.64 -3.37 15.67
N GLN A 23 -0.96 -3.14 14.39
CA GLN A 23 -0.67 -1.90 13.69
C GLN A 23 -1.98 -1.11 13.46
N PRO A 24 -2.22 0.00 14.19
CA PRO A 24 -3.46 0.78 14.08
C PRO A 24 -3.69 1.40 12.70
N SER A 25 -2.61 1.74 11.98
CA SER A 25 -2.68 2.40 10.67
C SER A 25 -3.35 1.54 9.60
N GLU A 26 -3.31 0.21 9.72
CA GLU A 26 -4.02 -0.71 8.83
C GLU A 26 -5.54 -0.65 9.04
N PHE A 27 -5.99 -0.64 10.29
CA PHE A 27 -7.42 -0.61 10.63
C PHE A 27 -8.07 0.74 10.36
N THR A 28 -7.29 1.82 10.44
CA THR A 28 -7.76 3.20 10.21
C THR A 28 -8.16 3.45 8.75
N LYS A 29 -7.72 2.61 7.80
CA LYS A 29 -8.14 2.69 6.39
C LYS A 29 -9.64 2.51 6.24
N ILE A 30 -10.23 1.56 6.98
CA ILE A 30 -11.65 1.23 6.90
C ILE A 30 -12.55 2.43 7.27
N PRO A 31 -12.45 3.05 8.46
CA PRO A 31 -13.26 4.21 8.79
C PRO A 31 -13.00 5.39 7.85
N THR A 32 -11.76 5.56 7.36
CA THR A 32 -11.44 6.60 6.36
C THR A 32 -12.21 6.38 5.06
N VAL A 33 -12.23 5.15 4.55
CA VAL A 33 -13.03 4.75 3.37
C VAL A 33 -14.51 5.02 3.63
N LEU A 34 -15.04 4.64 4.79
CA LEU A 34 -16.44 4.85 5.13
C LEU A 34 -16.80 6.34 5.22
N MET A 35 -15.94 7.18 5.81
CA MET A 35 -16.15 8.63 5.90
C MET A 35 -16.15 9.30 4.53
N LEU A 36 -15.17 8.97 3.68
CA LEU A 36 -15.09 9.48 2.31
C LEU A 36 -16.32 9.03 1.51
N ALA A 37 -16.64 7.73 1.53
CA ALA A 37 -17.76 7.19 0.79
C ALA A 37 -19.11 7.77 1.26
N LYS A 38 -19.30 8.00 2.56
CA LYS A 38 -20.50 8.64 3.09
C LYS A 38 -20.61 10.09 2.63
N TYR A 39 -19.53 10.87 2.71
CA TYR A 39 -19.52 12.27 2.31
C TYR A 39 -19.80 12.45 0.81
N PHE A 40 -19.07 11.70 -0.04
CA PHE A 40 -19.21 11.80 -1.49
C PHE A 40 -20.44 11.04 -2.04
N GLY A 41 -20.86 9.97 -1.36
CA GLY A 41 -22.04 9.17 -1.72
C GLY A 41 -23.36 9.89 -1.48
N ALA A 42 -23.43 10.76 -0.47
CA ALA A 42 -24.62 11.59 -0.19
C ALA A 42 -24.86 12.71 -1.24
N ARG A 43 -23.91 12.95 -2.15
CA ARG A 43 -24.02 14.02 -3.14
C ARG A 43 -24.96 13.65 -4.29
N ARG A 44 -25.90 14.54 -4.58
CA ARG A 44 -26.81 14.46 -5.73
C ARG A 44 -26.19 15.12 -6.96
N GLY A 45 -25.48 14.33 -7.77
CA GLY A 45 -25.06 14.68 -9.14
C GLY A 45 -24.12 15.89 -9.30
N GLY A 46 -23.51 16.03 -10.47
CA GLY A 46 -22.70 17.20 -10.84
C GLY A 46 -21.22 17.14 -10.45
N THR A 47 -20.45 18.11 -10.94
CA THR A 47 -19.00 18.20 -10.73
C THR A 47 -18.64 18.62 -9.31
N LEU A 48 -17.48 18.18 -8.81
CA LEU A 48 -16.98 18.60 -7.50
C LEU A 48 -16.65 20.10 -7.47
N ARG A 49 -17.06 20.77 -6.40
CA ARG A 49 -16.62 22.12 -6.01
C ARG A 49 -15.27 22.02 -5.31
N PHE A 50 -14.51 23.11 -5.31
CA PHE A 50 -13.20 23.15 -4.64
C PHE A 50 -13.31 22.86 -3.14
N THR A 51 -14.36 23.36 -2.48
CA THR A 51 -14.64 23.11 -1.06
C THR A 51 -14.85 21.63 -0.77
N GLU A 52 -15.47 20.87 -1.67
CA GLU A 52 -15.72 19.43 -1.49
C GLU A 52 -14.46 18.60 -1.70
N VAL A 53 -13.61 19.01 -2.64
CA VAL A 53 -12.26 18.42 -2.81
C VAL A 53 -11.43 18.68 -1.55
N LEU A 54 -11.50 19.91 -1.00
CA LEU A 54 -10.80 20.28 0.22
C LEU A 54 -11.31 19.47 1.43
N VAL A 55 -12.62 19.28 1.58
CA VAL A 55 -13.18 18.44 2.65
C VAL A 55 -12.70 16.99 2.52
N GLY A 56 -12.67 16.43 1.30
CA GLY A 56 -12.09 15.10 1.06
C GLY A 56 -10.61 15.04 1.46
N GLY A 57 -9.83 16.08 1.14
CA GLY A 57 -8.44 16.23 1.57
C GLY A 57 -8.30 16.28 3.09
N VAL A 58 -9.16 17.03 3.79
CA VAL A 58 -9.15 17.12 5.26
C VAL A 58 -9.52 15.79 5.92
N ILE A 59 -10.50 15.07 5.38
CA ILE A 59 -10.87 13.73 5.86
C ILE A 59 -9.67 12.76 5.75
N LEU A 60 -8.88 12.86 4.68
CA LEU A 60 -7.67 12.07 4.52
C LEU A 60 -6.50 12.56 5.39
N ALA A 61 -6.37 13.89 5.56
CA ALA A 61 -5.27 14.51 6.30
C ALA A 61 -5.29 14.13 7.78
N GLY A 62 -6.46 13.89 8.38
CA GLY A 62 -6.58 13.40 9.75
C GLY A 62 -5.78 12.12 10.01
N PRO A 63 -6.16 10.97 9.40
CA PRO A 63 -5.46 9.70 9.59
C PRO A 63 -4.03 9.74 9.05
N VAL A 64 -3.78 10.39 7.90
CA VAL A 64 -2.40 10.51 7.38
C VAL A 64 -1.51 11.32 8.32
N GLY A 65 -2.01 12.40 8.90
CA GLY A 65 -1.28 13.21 9.88
C GLY A 65 -0.89 12.40 11.12
N LEU A 66 -1.81 11.57 11.63
CA LEU A 66 -1.52 10.66 12.74
C LEU A 66 -0.43 9.64 12.37
N ILE A 67 -0.48 9.06 11.17
CA ILE A 67 0.52 8.10 10.68
C ILE A 67 1.90 8.78 10.50
N MET A 68 1.93 10.04 10.08
CA MET A 68 3.18 10.81 9.96
C MET A 68 3.82 11.11 11.32
N LEU A 69 3.04 11.13 12.41
CA LEU A 69 3.58 11.20 13.77
C LEU A 69 4.21 9.87 14.23
N GLU A 70 3.91 8.75 13.56
CA GLU A 70 4.47 7.40 13.79
C GLU A 70 5.72 7.09 12.92
N PRO A 71 6.34 8.12 12.32
CA PRO A 71 7.19 8.06 11.12
C PRO A 71 6.96 6.96 10.07
N ASP A 72 5.71 6.58 9.79
CA ASP A 72 5.39 5.52 8.82
C ASP A 72 4.98 6.08 7.45
N ALA A 73 5.98 6.48 6.67
CA ALA A 73 5.79 7.00 5.31
C ALA A 73 5.16 5.99 4.35
N GLY A 74 5.49 4.70 4.49
CA GLY A 74 4.98 3.64 3.63
C GLY A 74 3.48 3.50 3.75
N GLN A 75 2.96 3.43 4.98
CA GLN A 75 1.53 3.30 5.21
C GLN A 75 0.75 4.55 4.78
N ALA A 76 1.26 5.75 5.01
CA ALA A 76 0.58 6.97 4.58
C ALA A 76 0.37 7.04 3.07
N ILE A 77 1.34 6.58 2.27
CA ILE A 77 1.23 6.58 0.80
C ILE A 77 0.04 5.72 0.34
N THR A 78 -0.29 4.64 1.07
CA THR A 78 -1.42 3.75 0.72
C THR A 78 -2.80 4.41 0.84
N TYR A 79 -2.91 5.57 1.51
CA TYR A 79 -4.17 6.30 1.67
C TYR A 79 -4.50 7.21 0.47
N PHE A 80 -3.51 7.73 -0.26
CA PHE A 80 -3.76 8.62 -1.40
C PHE A 80 -4.57 7.99 -2.54
N PRO A 81 -4.32 6.72 -2.93
CA PRO A 81 -5.13 6.03 -3.94
C PRO A 81 -6.62 5.93 -3.57
N ILE A 82 -6.94 5.82 -2.28
CA ILE A 82 -8.32 5.80 -1.79
C ILE A 82 -9.01 7.12 -2.11
N LEU A 83 -8.38 8.25 -1.75
CA LEU A 83 -8.93 9.57 -2.06
C LEU A 83 -9.01 9.79 -3.59
N ALA A 84 -7.97 9.40 -4.33
CA ALA A 84 -7.95 9.52 -5.78
C ALA A 84 -9.12 8.75 -6.42
N ALA A 85 -9.38 7.51 -6.00
CA ALA A 85 -10.51 6.71 -6.47
C ALA A 85 -11.85 7.38 -6.20
N VAL A 86 -12.07 7.86 -4.97
CA VAL A 86 -13.33 8.52 -4.59
C VAL A 86 -13.54 9.81 -5.37
N LEU A 87 -12.50 10.65 -5.53
CA LEU A 87 -12.57 11.89 -6.30
C LEU A 87 -12.84 11.61 -7.78
N PHE A 88 -12.16 10.60 -8.35
CA PHE A 88 -12.35 10.18 -9.73
C PHE A 88 -13.81 9.71 -9.99
N LEU A 89 -14.32 8.80 -9.15
CA LEU A 89 -15.70 8.30 -9.22
C LEU A 89 -16.76 9.36 -8.85
N SER A 90 -16.34 10.47 -8.24
CA SER A 90 -17.19 11.62 -7.93
C SER A 90 -17.16 12.71 -9.00
N ALA A 91 -16.58 12.43 -10.17
CA ALA A 91 -16.48 13.35 -11.31
C ALA A 91 -15.78 14.68 -10.94
N VAL A 92 -14.59 14.57 -10.35
CA VAL A 92 -13.70 15.72 -10.13
C VAL A 92 -13.37 16.42 -11.45
N LYS A 93 -13.32 17.76 -11.44
CA LYS A 93 -12.92 18.52 -12.63
C LYS A 93 -11.45 18.24 -12.95
N ILE A 94 -11.15 17.93 -14.22
CA ILE A 94 -9.79 17.60 -14.69
C ILE A 94 -8.76 18.67 -14.30
N ARG A 95 -9.15 19.95 -14.28
CA ARG A 95 -8.29 21.07 -13.85
C ARG A 95 -7.72 20.89 -12.43
N TYR A 96 -8.47 20.27 -11.51
CA TYR A 96 -7.99 20.02 -10.15
C TYR A 96 -7.02 18.84 -10.13
N VAL A 97 -7.27 17.81 -10.93
CA VAL A 97 -6.35 16.68 -11.08
C VAL A 97 -5.01 17.15 -11.66
N VAL A 98 -5.05 17.90 -12.76
CA VAL A 98 -3.86 18.49 -13.38
C VAL A 98 -3.17 19.44 -12.40
N GLY A 99 -3.91 20.30 -11.70
CA GLY A 99 -3.37 21.18 -10.67
C GLY A 99 -2.63 20.42 -9.55
N CYS A 100 -3.21 19.33 -9.04
CA CYS A 100 -2.57 18.48 -8.04
C CYS A 100 -1.32 17.79 -8.58
N LEU A 101 -1.35 17.28 -9.82
CA LEU A 101 -0.19 16.63 -10.44
C LEU A 101 0.95 17.62 -10.67
N LEU A 102 0.66 18.82 -11.17
CA LEU A 102 1.66 19.89 -11.33
C LEU A 102 2.22 20.34 -9.98
N ALA A 103 1.36 20.51 -8.97
CA ALA A 103 1.80 20.83 -7.62
C ALA A 103 2.69 19.73 -7.06
N ALA A 104 2.34 18.45 -7.21
CA ALA A 104 3.18 17.33 -6.77
C ALA A 104 4.52 17.30 -7.50
N ALA A 105 4.54 17.52 -8.82
CA ALA A 105 5.75 17.53 -9.63
C ALA A 105 6.73 18.65 -9.24
N ILE A 106 6.25 19.75 -8.66
CA ILE A 106 7.08 20.87 -8.19
C ILE A 106 7.43 20.70 -6.71
N LEU A 107 6.43 20.40 -5.87
CA LEU A 107 6.58 20.36 -4.41
C LEU A 107 7.39 19.15 -3.93
N ILE A 108 7.27 17.98 -4.58
CA ILE A 108 8.02 16.79 -4.16
C ILE A 108 9.54 16.99 -4.34
N PRO A 109 10.04 17.41 -5.52
CA PRO A 109 11.47 17.71 -5.68
C PRO A 109 11.95 18.87 -4.81
N ALA A 110 11.15 19.94 -4.68
CA ALA A 110 11.49 21.06 -3.81
C ALA A 110 11.60 20.63 -2.34
N ALA A 111 10.66 19.83 -1.85
CA ALA A 111 10.70 19.30 -0.48
C ALA A 111 11.91 18.37 -0.27
N TYR A 112 12.31 17.60 -1.29
CA TYR A 112 13.52 16.80 -1.24
C TYR A 112 14.77 17.67 -1.11
N VAL A 113 14.96 18.66 -2.00
CA VAL A 113 16.14 19.56 -1.97
C VAL A 113 16.22 20.32 -0.66
N ILE A 114 15.12 20.96 -0.24
CA ILE A 114 15.07 21.70 1.02
C ILE A 114 15.32 20.75 2.19
N GLY A 115 14.73 19.56 2.19
CA GLY A 115 14.89 18.58 3.25
C GLY A 115 16.31 18.01 3.37
N VAL A 116 17.05 17.92 2.26
CA VAL A 116 18.47 17.57 2.24
C VAL A 116 19.31 18.73 2.79
N GLU A 117 19.08 19.96 2.33
CA GLU A 117 19.82 21.15 2.76
C GLU A 117 19.60 21.48 4.25
N THR A 118 18.42 21.20 4.77
CA THR A 118 18.04 21.46 6.17
C THR A 118 18.31 20.29 7.12
N GLU A 119 18.94 19.22 6.65
CA GLU A 119 19.21 17.97 7.40
C GLU A 119 17.94 17.29 8.00
N LEU A 120 16.75 17.68 7.54
CA LEU A 120 15.48 17.08 7.95
C LEU A 120 15.31 15.67 7.38
N ILE A 121 15.85 15.42 6.18
CA ILE A 121 15.86 14.11 5.54
C ILE A 121 17.07 13.33 6.04
N LYS A 122 16.82 12.31 6.83
CA LYS A 122 17.86 11.45 7.41
C LYS A 122 18.66 10.76 6.29
N PRO A 123 19.98 10.52 6.47
CA PRO A 123 20.81 9.89 5.44
C PRO A 123 20.26 8.59 4.88
N TYR A 124 19.60 7.77 5.70
CA TYR A 124 18.97 6.52 5.24
C TYR A 124 17.82 6.73 4.23
N GLN A 125 17.07 7.83 4.35
CA GLN A 125 15.96 8.14 3.44
C GLN A 125 16.50 8.56 2.08
N GLN A 126 17.62 9.30 2.06
CA GLN A 126 18.34 9.67 0.84
C GLN A 126 18.87 8.42 0.13
N GLN A 127 19.50 7.51 0.88
CA GLN A 127 20.04 6.24 0.35
C GLN A 127 18.96 5.35 -0.32
N ARG A 128 17.72 5.34 0.20
CA ARG A 128 16.61 4.58 -0.42
C ARG A 128 16.18 5.16 -1.77
N ILE A 129 16.25 6.47 -1.93
CA ILE A 129 15.91 7.17 -3.18
C ILE A 129 17.06 6.98 -4.18
N GLU A 130 18.29 7.19 -3.73
CA GLU A 130 19.50 7.07 -4.55
C GLU A 130 19.70 5.65 -5.10
N ALA A 131 19.37 4.61 -4.33
CA ALA A 131 19.43 3.22 -4.77
C ALA A 131 18.55 2.89 -5.99
N ILE A 132 17.54 3.70 -6.29
CA ILE A 132 16.70 3.52 -7.49
C ILE A 132 17.24 4.34 -8.65
N ILE A 133 17.66 5.57 -8.38
CA ILE A 133 18.09 6.52 -9.42
C ILE A 133 19.45 6.10 -9.99
N ASN A 134 20.39 5.73 -9.10
CA ASN A 134 21.74 5.30 -9.47
C ASN A 134 22.13 4.02 -8.71
N PRO A 135 21.59 2.85 -9.13
CA PRO A 135 21.82 1.58 -8.44
C PRO A 135 23.32 1.23 -8.31
N ASP A 136 24.13 1.60 -9.31
CA ASP A 136 25.56 1.28 -9.38
C ASP A 136 26.44 2.08 -8.41
N SER A 137 25.91 3.18 -7.85
CA SER A 137 26.65 4.10 -6.97
C SER A 137 26.48 3.80 -5.48
N VAL A 138 25.57 2.89 -5.12
CA VAL A 138 25.21 2.61 -3.73
C VAL A 138 26.07 1.49 -3.14
N ASP A 139 26.54 1.69 -1.90
CA ASP A 139 27.29 0.69 -1.15
C ASP A 139 26.49 -0.64 -1.08
N PRO A 140 27.05 -1.76 -1.60
CA PRO A 140 26.43 -3.08 -1.57
C PRO A 140 26.11 -3.61 -0.16
N ARG A 141 26.46 -2.89 0.91
CA ARG A 141 26.17 -3.26 2.30
C ARG A 141 25.02 -2.44 2.94
N GLY A 142 24.48 -1.43 2.24
CA GLY A 142 23.43 -0.52 2.75
C GLY A 142 22.01 -0.85 2.28
N TYR A 143 21.08 0.10 2.30
CA TYR A 143 19.67 -0.13 1.90
C TYR A 143 19.48 -0.58 0.44
N GLY A 144 20.41 -0.26 -0.46
CA GLY A 144 20.42 -0.78 -1.83
C GLY A 144 20.63 -2.30 -1.90
N TYR A 145 21.29 -2.89 -0.90
CA TYR A 145 21.49 -4.34 -0.78
C TYR A 145 20.16 -5.10 -0.78
N HIS A 146 19.16 -4.60 -0.07
CA HIS A 146 17.87 -5.29 0.06
C HIS A 146 17.10 -5.33 -1.27
N THR A 147 17.13 -4.23 -2.02
CA THR A 147 16.51 -4.14 -3.35
C THR A 147 17.22 -5.06 -4.34
N VAL A 148 18.56 -5.01 -4.39
CA VAL A 148 19.37 -5.85 -5.28
C VAL A 148 19.20 -7.34 -4.94
N GLN A 149 19.23 -7.68 -3.65
CA GLN A 149 19.05 -9.06 -3.19
C GLN A 149 17.65 -9.59 -3.50
N SER A 150 16.61 -8.75 -3.41
CA SER A 150 15.26 -9.10 -3.85
C SER A 150 15.21 -9.43 -5.33
N MET A 151 15.81 -8.59 -6.17
CA MET A 151 15.87 -8.84 -7.63
C MET A 151 16.61 -10.14 -7.95
N ILE A 152 17.75 -10.41 -7.29
CA ILE A 152 18.49 -11.67 -7.45
C ILE A 152 17.63 -12.87 -7.04
N THR A 153 16.90 -12.75 -5.93
CA THR A 153 16.03 -13.82 -5.41
C THR A 153 14.89 -14.13 -6.38
N VAL A 154 14.24 -13.10 -6.92
CA VAL A 154 13.22 -13.26 -7.98
C VAL A 154 13.83 -13.93 -9.21
N GLY A 155 15.04 -13.51 -9.63
CA GLY A 155 15.74 -14.06 -10.79
C GLY A 155 16.09 -15.55 -10.65
N LYS A 156 16.46 -16.00 -9.44
CA LYS A 156 16.77 -17.41 -9.16
C LYS A 156 15.59 -18.36 -9.36
N GLY A 157 14.35 -17.86 -9.25
CA GLY A 157 13.15 -18.68 -9.45
C GLY A 157 12.99 -19.23 -10.87
N GLY A 158 13.58 -18.62 -11.89
CA GLY A 158 13.43 -19.06 -13.27
C GLY A 158 11.94 -19.24 -13.68
N LEU A 159 11.65 -20.25 -14.51
CA LEU A 159 10.26 -20.49 -14.98
C LEU A 159 9.38 -21.22 -13.94
N ALA A 160 9.92 -22.24 -13.26
CA ALA A 160 9.15 -23.16 -12.43
C ALA A 160 9.49 -23.11 -10.93
N GLY A 161 10.45 -22.27 -10.54
CA GLY A 161 10.89 -22.13 -9.16
C GLY A 161 11.91 -23.19 -8.75
N ILE A 162 12.54 -22.96 -7.59
CA ILE A 162 13.43 -23.93 -6.94
C ILE A 162 12.65 -24.97 -6.12
N GLN A 163 11.31 -24.91 -6.13
CA GLN A 163 10.40 -25.88 -5.49
C GLN A 163 10.66 -26.11 -4.00
N GLY A 164 11.17 -25.09 -3.29
CA GLY A 164 11.44 -25.17 -1.87
C GLY A 164 12.76 -25.86 -1.50
N ASP A 165 13.70 -25.99 -2.45
CA ASP A 165 15.06 -26.43 -2.14
C ASP A 165 15.73 -25.48 -1.14
N SER A 166 15.85 -25.95 0.10
CA SER A 166 16.35 -25.17 1.23
C SER A 166 17.86 -24.92 1.19
N GLU A 167 18.62 -25.71 0.43
CA GLU A 167 20.08 -25.59 0.37
C GLU A 167 20.54 -24.41 -0.51
N THR A 168 19.72 -23.98 -1.47
CA THR A 168 20.05 -22.90 -2.42
C THR A 168 19.24 -21.60 -2.22
N SER A 169 18.22 -21.66 -1.36
CA SER A 169 17.26 -20.56 -1.13
C SER A 169 17.88 -19.33 -0.45
N GLN A 170 17.77 -18.18 -1.10
CA GLN A 170 18.20 -16.89 -0.55
C GLN A 170 17.31 -16.40 0.60
N SER A 171 16.04 -16.79 0.59
CA SER A 171 15.09 -16.46 1.63
C SER A 171 15.32 -17.25 2.92
N VAL A 172 15.69 -18.53 2.83
CA VAL A 172 16.08 -19.36 3.98
C VAL A 172 17.45 -18.95 4.53
N LEU A 173 18.38 -18.55 3.66
CA LEU A 173 19.72 -18.08 4.05
C LEU A 173 19.75 -16.64 4.61
N ARG A 174 18.59 -16.01 4.85
CA ARG A 174 18.41 -14.69 5.50
C ARG A 174 19.13 -13.51 4.81
N PHE A 175 19.37 -13.60 3.50
CA PHE A 175 19.93 -12.46 2.76
C PHE A 175 18.89 -11.35 2.54
N LEU A 176 17.59 -11.68 2.62
CA LEU A 176 16.48 -10.74 2.55
C LEU A 176 16.07 -10.25 3.95
N PRO A 177 15.88 -8.93 4.15
CA PRO A 177 15.27 -8.42 5.36
C PRO A 177 13.79 -8.79 5.33
N GLU A 178 13.25 -9.22 6.47
CA GLU A 178 11.85 -9.64 6.64
C GLU A 178 11.20 -10.37 5.43
N PRO A 179 11.72 -11.57 5.06
CA PRO A 179 11.26 -12.31 3.87
C PRO A 179 9.76 -12.65 3.89
N HIS A 180 9.18 -12.72 5.09
CA HIS A 180 7.80 -13.12 5.29
C HIS A 180 6.81 -11.96 5.25
N THR A 181 7.26 -10.70 5.32
CA THR A 181 6.37 -9.52 5.33
C THR A 181 6.50 -8.72 4.04
N ASP A 182 7.59 -7.97 3.91
CA ASP A 182 7.81 -6.98 2.85
C ASP A 182 8.26 -7.64 1.55
N PHE A 183 9.01 -8.73 1.63
CA PHE A 183 9.60 -9.42 0.48
C PHE A 183 8.96 -10.77 0.17
N ILE A 184 7.75 -11.03 0.67
CA ILE A 184 7.04 -12.32 0.47
C ILE A 184 6.83 -12.64 -1.03
N PHE A 185 6.69 -11.62 -1.88
CA PHE A 185 6.62 -11.82 -3.32
C PHE A 185 7.92 -12.39 -3.88
N ALA A 186 9.08 -11.91 -3.44
CA ALA A 186 10.38 -12.43 -3.87
C ALA A 186 10.56 -13.90 -3.45
N VAL A 187 10.13 -14.26 -2.24
CA VAL A 187 10.12 -15.66 -1.76
C VAL A 187 9.19 -16.54 -2.60
N THR A 188 8.01 -16.01 -2.95
CA THR A 188 7.06 -16.73 -3.80
C THR A 188 7.65 -16.95 -5.20
N ALA A 189 8.27 -15.91 -5.77
CA ALA A 189 8.93 -15.98 -7.07
C ALA A 189 10.10 -16.97 -7.08
N GLU A 190 10.91 -16.99 -6.04
CA GLU A 190 12.00 -17.97 -5.88
C GLU A 190 11.46 -19.40 -5.88
N ASN A 191 10.42 -19.69 -5.08
CA ASN A 191 9.92 -21.05 -4.90
C ASN A 191 9.06 -21.57 -6.04
N THR A 192 8.28 -20.71 -6.68
CA THR A 192 7.27 -21.12 -7.68
C THR A 192 7.57 -20.61 -9.11
N GLY A 193 8.62 -19.80 -9.25
CA GLY A 193 9.07 -19.24 -10.52
C GLY A 193 8.07 -18.29 -11.15
N PHE A 194 8.30 -18.01 -12.44
CA PHE A 194 7.42 -17.18 -13.25
C PHE A 194 5.98 -17.69 -13.30
N ILE A 195 5.78 -19.01 -13.40
CA ILE A 195 4.44 -19.62 -13.48
C ILE A 195 3.62 -19.31 -12.21
N GLY A 196 4.22 -19.46 -11.04
CA GLY A 196 3.54 -19.15 -9.78
C GLY A 196 3.26 -17.66 -9.61
N CYS A 197 4.18 -16.78 -10.05
CA CYS A 197 3.95 -15.33 -10.05
C CYS A 197 2.74 -14.95 -10.92
N VAL A 198 2.64 -15.52 -12.13
CA VAL A 198 1.51 -15.28 -13.04
C VAL A 198 0.21 -15.82 -12.44
N ALA A 199 0.24 -17.02 -11.85
CA ALA A 199 -0.93 -17.60 -11.17
C ALA A 199 -1.41 -16.73 -10.00
N LEU A 200 -0.48 -16.20 -9.20
CA LEU A 200 -0.77 -15.28 -8.09
C LEU A 200 -1.39 -13.96 -8.58
N LEU A 201 -0.78 -13.34 -9.59
CA LEU A 201 -1.32 -12.11 -10.19
C LEU A 201 -2.71 -12.35 -10.80
N PHE A 202 -2.93 -13.51 -11.42
CA PHE A 202 -4.23 -13.90 -11.94
C PHE A 202 -5.26 -14.07 -10.82
N ALA A 203 -4.89 -14.69 -9.68
CA ALA A 203 -5.76 -14.80 -8.52
C ALA A 203 -6.15 -13.42 -7.95
N TYR A 204 -5.20 -12.47 -7.86
CA TYR A 204 -5.51 -11.09 -7.48
C TYR A 204 -6.43 -10.40 -8.49
N ALA A 205 -6.19 -10.58 -9.79
CA ALA A 205 -7.04 -10.03 -10.84
C ALA A 205 -8.49 -10.57 -10.73
N LEU A 206 -8.66 -11.86 -10.45
CA LEU A 206 -9.97 -12.45 -10.19
C LEU A 206 -10.63 -11.83 -8.95
N LEU A 207 -9.91 -11.72 -7.82
CA LEU A 207 -10.44 -11.11 -6.60
C LEU A 207 -10.87 -9.65 -6.83
N ILE A 208 -10.01 -8.84 -7.45
CA ILE A 208 -10.29 -7.43 -7.77
C ILE A 208 -11.48 -7.33 -8.73
N SER A 209 -11.56 -8.19 -9.74
CA SER A 209 -12.71 -8.21 -10.68
C SER A 209 -14.03 -8.51 -9.97
N ARG A 210 -14.02 -9.40 -8.96
CA ARG A 210 -15.20 -9.70 -8.14
C ARG A 210 -15.59 -8.53 -7.24
N LEU A 211 -14.64 -7.79 -6.68
CA LEU A 211 -14.91 -6.56 -5.93
C LEU A 211 -15.51 -5.48 -6.84
N ILE A 212 -14.92 -5.23 -8.01
CA ILE A 212 -15.44 -4.26 -8.98
C ILE A 212 -16.85 -4.66 -9.45
N GLY A 213 -17.09 -5.95 -9.71
CA GLY A 213 -18.42 -6.47 -10.00
C GLY A 213 -19.42 -6.19 -8.88
N GLY A 214 -19.02 -6.45 -7.62
CA GLY A 214 -19.84 -6.13 -6.45
C GLY A 214 -20.13 -4.64 -6.28
N ALA A 215 -19.20 -3.76 -6.66
CA ALA A 215 -19.43 -2.32 -6.65
C ALA A 215 -20.50 -1.87 -7.66
N ARG A 216 -20.52 -2.47 -8.86
CA ARG A 216 -21.52 -2.18 -9.89
C ARG A 216 -22.93 -2.63 -9.48
N GLU A 217 -23.00 -3.64 -8.64
CA GLU A 217 -24.24 -4.22 -8.13
C GLU A 217 -24.71 -3.60 -6.80
N ALA A 218 -24.01 -2.58 -6.29
CA ALA A 218 -24.36 -1.92 -5.04
C ALA A 218 -25.64 -1.09 -5.21
N ASN A 219 -26.53 -1.14 -4.20
CA ASN A 219 -27.80 -0.41 -4.21
C ASN A 219 -27.65 1.10 -4.14
N ASP A 220 -26.61 1.58 -3.46
CA ASP A 220 -26.39 2.99 -3.20
C ASP A 220 -24.98 3.43 -3.61
N ARG A 221 -24.87 4.72 -3.93
CA ARG A 221 -23.59 5.31 -4.36
C ARG A 221 -22.51 5.19 -3.27
N SER A 222 -22.88 5.31 -2.00
CA SER A 222 -21.92 5.17 -0.90
C SER A 222 -21.37 3.76 -0.85
N GLY A 223 -22.23 2.73 -0.94
CA GLY A 223 -21.83 1.34 -1.05
C GLY A 223 -20.87 1.06 -2.21
N MET A 224 -21.18 1.59 -3.39
CA MET A 224 -20.28 1.50 -4.56
C MET A 224 -18.90 2.13 -4.26
N LEU A 225 -18.88 3.33 -3.68
CA LEU A 225 -17.62 4.04 -3.36
C LEU A 225 -16.79 3.30 -2.31
N VAL A 226 -17.41 2.66 -1.31
CA VAL A 226 -16.70 1.84 -0.33
C VAL A 226 -15.99 0.67 -1.02
N ILE A 227 -16.72 -0.11 -1.83
CA ILE A 227 -16.17 -1.29 -2.49
C ILE A 227 -15.04 -0.89 -3.46
N MET A 228 -15.25 0.17 -4.25
CA MET A 228 -14.22 0.67 -5.17
C MET A 228 -12.97 1.16 -4.44
N SER A 229 -13.13 1.85 -3.32
CA SER A 229 -11.99 2.32 -2.51
C SER A 229 -11.16 1.16 -1.95
N ILE A 230 -11.82 0.10 -1.49
CA ILE A 230 -11.16 -1.13 -1.00
C ILE A 230 -10.40 -1.81 -2.15
N ALA A 231 -11.04 -1.94 -3.31
CA ALA A 231 -10.40 -2.52 -4.49
C ALA A 231 -9.17 -1.70 -4.95
N THR A 232 -9.26 -0.36 -4.92
CA THR A 232 -8.14 0.51 -5.28
C THR A 232 -7.01 0.43 -4.25
N ALA A 233 -7.31 0.45 -2.95
CA ALA A 233 -6.30 0.30 -1.91
C ALA A 233 -5.52 -1.00 -2.06
N MET A 234 -6.23 -2.12 -2.27
CA MET A 234 -5.62 -3.44 -2.44
C MET A 234 -4.78 -3.51 -3.71
N THR A 235 -5.30 -3.02 -4.85
CA THR A 235 -4.55 -2.93 -6.11
C THR A 235 -3.25 -2.14 -5.94
N PHE A 236 -3.31 -1.02 -5.23
CA PHE A 236 -2.14 -0.19 -5.00
C PHE A 236 -1.11 -0.87 -4.10
N GLN A 237 -1.53 -1.52 -3.00
CA GLN A 237 -0.60 -2.28 -2.15
C GLN A 237 0.09 -3.41 -2.93
N ILE A 238 -0.65 -4.13 -3.78
CA ILE A 238 -0.08 -5.15 -4.68
C ILE A 238 0.96 -4.54 -5.62
N PHE A 239 0.61 -3.43 -6.28
CA PHE A 239 1.51 -2.75 -7.21
C PHE A 239 2.78 -2.26 -6.53
N ILE A 240 2.66 -1.63 -5.36
CA ILE A 240 3.81 -1.15 -4.59
C ILE A 240 4.69 -2.31 -4.17
N ASN A 241 4.13 -3.36 -3.55
CA ASN A 241 4.90 -4.48 -3.02
C ASN A 241 5.65 -5.23 -4.14
N ILE A 242 5.00 -5.47 -5.28
CA ILE A 242 5.66 -6.09 -6.44
C ILE A 242 6.69 -5.13 -7.05
N GLY A 243 6.39 -3.83 -7.14
CA GLY A 243 7.33 -2.83 -7.66
C GLY A 243 8.60 -2.73 -6.82
N MET A 244 8.50 -2.77 -5.49
CA MET A 244 9.67 -2.73 -4.61
C MET A 244 10.49 -4.03 -4.66
N THR A 245 9.84 -5.19 -4.80
CA THR A 245 10.56 -6.47 -4.91
C THR A 245 11.29 -6.64 -6.25
N LEU A 246 10.78 -6.02 -7.33
CA LEU A 246 11.41 -5.97 -8.64
C LEU A 246 12.41 -4.81 -8.80
N GLY A 247 12.59 -3.96 -7.77
CA GLY A 247 13.50 -2.82 -7.81
C GLY A 247 13.03 -1.61 -8.60
N PHE A 248 11.75 -1.56 -9.00
CA PHE A 248 11.16 -0.39 -9.65
C PHE A 248 10.78 0.74 -8.67
N LEU A 249 10.62 0.41 -7.39
CA LEU A 249 10.17 1.33 -6.34
C LEU A 249 11.04 1.20 -5.08
N PRO A 250 11.10 2.24 -4.22
CA PRO A 250 11.85 2.14 -2.98
C PRO A 250 11.20 1.14 -2.04
N VAL A 251 12.00 0.48 -1.23
CA VAL A 251 11.52 -0.37 -0.14
C VAL A 251 10.88 0.54 0.91
N ILE A 252 9.55 0.52 0.97
CA ILE A 252 8.75 1.38 1.86
C ILE A 252 7.93 0.61 2.89
N GLY A 253 8.04 -0.73 2.96
CA GLY A 253 7.41 -1.53 4.00
C GLY A 253 5.90 -1.68 3.88
N VAL A 254 5.41 -1.85 2.64
CA VAL A 254 3.98 -2.05 2.38
C VAL A 254 3.72 -3.55 2.20
N PRO A 255 2.89 -4.18 3.06
CA PRO A 255 2.66 -5.61 3.02
C PRO A 255 1.83 -6.01 1.78
N LEU A 256 2.13 -7.19 1.23
CA LEU A 256 1.34 -7.78 0.16
C LEU A 256 0.00 -8.34 0.72
N PRO A 257 -1.17 -7.82 0.30
CA PRO A 257 -2.46 -8.21 0.87
C PRO A 257 -2.72 -9.71 0.77
N LEU A 258 -3.19 -10.36 1.83
CA LEU A 258 -3.51 -11.80 1.93
C LEU A 258 -2.31 -12.78 1.83
N MET A 259 -1.09 -12.31 1.57
CA MET A 259 0.10 -13.15 1.44
C MET A 259 1.14 -12.87 2.53
N SER A 260 1.35 -11.59 2.85
CA SER A 260 2.33 -11.14 3.84
C SER A 260 1.95 -11.61 5.24
N ALA A 261 2.93 -12.07 6.03
CA ALA A 261 2.75 -12.63 7.38
C ALA A 261 2.36 -11.60 8.47
N GLY A 262 2.06 -10.36 8.08
CA GLY A 262 1.58 -9.33 8.99
C GLY A 262 0.14 -9.59 9.43
N LEU A 263 -0.05 -10.07 10.66
CA LEU A 263 -1.39 -10.38 11.21
C LEU A 263 -2.35 -9.19 11.10
N SER A 264 -1.88 -7.98 11.44
CA SER A 264 -2.69 -6.76 11.35
C SER A 264 -3.16 -6.47 9.93
N ALA A 265 -2.26 -6.58 8.95
CA ALA A 265 -2.58 -6.35 7.54
C ALA A 265 -3.54 -7.43 7.00
N ILE A 266 -3.32 -8.70 7.33
CA ILE A 266 -4.23 -9.80 6.97
C ILE A 266 -5.63 -9.55 7.55
N LEU A 267 -5.73 -9.26 8.86
CA LEU A 267 -7.01 -9.02 9.52
C LEU A 267 -7.73 -7.79 8.93
N ALA A 268 -7.02 -6.68 8.74
CA ALA A 268 -7.60 -5.48 8.13
C ALA A 268 -8.11 -5.76 6.71
N THR A 269 -7.38 -6.55 5.91
CA THR A 269 -7.79 -6.95 4.56
C THR A 269 -9.04 -7.82 4.60
N PHE A 270 -9.11 -8.82 5.47
CA PHE A 270 -10.30 -9.66 5.62
C PHE A 270 -11.53 -8.85 6.07
N ILE A 271 -11.36 -7.92 7.01
CA ILE A 271 -12.44 -7.04 7.45
C ILE A 271 -12.91 -6.17 6.28
N ALA A 272 -11.99 -5.57 5.52
CA ALA A 272 -12.32 -4.76 4.35
C ALA A 272 -13.12 -5.57 3.30
N ILE A 273 -12.68 -6.78 2.96
CA ILE A 273 -13.42 -7.68 2.06
C ILE A 273 -14.79 -8.03 2.66
N GLY A 274 -14.88 -8.29 3.97
CA GLY A 274 -16.12 -8.54 4.69
C GLY A 274 -17.13 -7.39 4.56
N PHE A 275 -16.66 -6.13 4.68
CA PHE A 275 -17.48 -4.94 4.42
C PHE A 275 -17.97 -4.92 2.97
N ALA A 276 -17.11 -5.17 1.99
CA ALA A 276 -17.49 -5.18 0.59
C ALA A 276 -18.55 -6.24 0.27
N VAL A 277 -18.41 -7.44 0.82
CA VAL A 277 -19.40 -8.52 0.69
C VAL A 277 -20.71 -8.17 1.41
N SER A 278 -20.64 -7.60 2.61
CA SER A 278 -21.83 -7.18 3.37
C SER A 278 -22.69 -6.18 2.60
N ILE A 279 -22.05 -5.18 1.98
CA ILE A 279 -22.72 -4.19 1.13
C ILE A 279 -23.40 -4.88 -0.05
N ARG A 280 -22.72 -5.80 -0.73
CA ARG A 280 -23.29 -6.56 -1.85
C ARG A 280 -24.48 -7.42 -1.43
N MET A 281 -24.43 -8.06 -0.25
CA MET A 281 -25.52 -8.92 0.24
C MET A 281 -26.78 -8.12 0.58
N ARG A 282 -26.62 -6.94 1.17
CA ARG A 282 -27.74 -6.05 1.54
C ARG A 282 -28.48 -5.50 0.32
N ARG A 283 -28.01 -5.77 -0.90
CA ARG A 283 -28.71 -5.37 -2.13
C ARG A 283 -30.15 -5.89 -2.22
N PHE A 284 -30.41 -7.05 -1.62
CA PHE A 284 -31.67 -7.77 -1.74
C PHE A 284 -32.68 -7.50 -0.62
N VAL A 285 -32.33 -6.67 0.38
CA VAL A 285 -33.11 -6.51 1.62
C VAL A 285 -33.80 -5.14 1.69
N ASN A 286 -33.88 -4.40 0.58
CA ASN A 286 -34.59 -3.12 0.50
C ASN A 286 -35.89 -3.26 -0.28
#